data_AF-A0A7C5J1W4-F1
#
_entry.id   AF-A0A7C5J1W4-F1
#
_cell.length_a   1.000
_cell.length_b   1.000
_cell.length_c   1.000
_cell.angle_alpha   90.00
_cell.angle_beta   90.00
_cell.angle_gamma   90.00
#
_symmetry.space_group_name_H-M   'P 1'
#
loop_
_entity.id
_entity.type
_entity.pdbx_description
1 polymer ?
#
loop_
_entity_poly.entity_id
_entity_poly.type
_entity_poly.pdbx_seq_one_letter_code
_entity_poly.pdbx_strand_id
1 'polypeptide(L)'
;MAMAIRQGIGVALGMSAAACGGGAPLMHPAHPLPEGEVTVGAGFSGRVPVAPSRLSPEDTGDRAIEEGAVAPGLAPWVGGRVGIGANWEGGVTYTGRSARADIRHAFVADDLALSLGLGVSGLLPKRDDDLRLRVGGFGFDVPLIVGWRSDADLYSLWLGPRGGGEYLNGQQEVGVDPLDPDRFVLDDVSGWHAYAGGVFGMRIGFRYVFAVLEVDGAMHWAGGSIGDEDVSVSQFAIEPGGAIVVKF
;
A
#
# COMPACT_ATOMS: atom_id res chain seq x y z
N MET A 1 -15.06 -6.01 -32.32
CA MET A 1 -15.08 -5.92 -30.84
C MET A 1 -13.74 -6.25 -30.18
N ALA A 2 -12.85 -7.05 -30.80
CA ALA A 2 -11.50 -7.33 -30.27
C ALA A 2 -10.48 -6.17 -30.36
N MET A 3 -10.75 -5.15 -31.20
CA MET A 3 -9.80 -4.06 -31.47
C MET A 3 -9.87 -2.92 -30.44
N ALA A 4 -11.04 -2.70 -29.81
CA ALA A 4 -11.22 -1.68 -28.76
C ALA A 4 -10.55 -2.08 -27.43
N ILE A 5 -10.39 -3.38 -27.18
CA ILE A 5 -9.75 -3.91 -25.97
C ILE A 5 -8.24 -3.65 -25.97
N ARG A 6 -7.59 -3.61 -27.15
CA ARG A 6 -6.14 -3.37 -27.25
C ARG A 6 -5.73 -1.92 -26.98
N GLN A 7 -6.59 -0.95 -27.27
CA GLN A 7 -6.28 0.47 -27.05
C GLN A 7 -6.47 0.91 -25.59
N GLY A 8 -7.37 0.28 -24.83
CA GLY A 8 -7.56 0.55 -23.40
C GLY A 8 -6.39 0.09 -22.53
N ILE A 9 -5.73 -1.03 -22.89
CA ILE A 9 -4.59 -1.57 -22.14
C ILE A 9 -3.37 -0.64 -22.22
N GLY A 10 -3.18 0.06 -23.33
CA GLY A 10 -2.03 0.96 -23.53
C GLY A 10 -2.03 2.20 -22.64
N VAL A 11 -3.21 2.72 -22.28
CA VAL A 11 -3.33 3.92 -21.42
C VAL A 11 -3.14 3.57 -19.94
N ALA A 12 -3.60 2.40 -19.50
CA ALA A 12 -3.38 1.91 -18.14
C ALA A 12 -1.89 1.62 -17.84
N LEU A 13 -1.13 1.13 -18.83
CA LEU A 13 0.31 0.88 -18.69
C LEU A 13 1.15 2.17 -18.58
N GLY A 14 0.71 3.26 -19.23
CA GLY A 14 1.45 4.53 -19.26
C GLY A 14 1.41 5.30 -17.93
N MET A 15 0.31 5.18 -17.17
CA MET A 15 0.17 5.84 -15.86
C MET A 15 0.87 5.06 -14.72
N SER A 16 1.35 3.85 -14.97
CA SER A 16 2.08 3.04 -13.99
C SER A 16 3.54 3.47 -13.78
N ALA A 17 4.08 4.34 -14.64
CA ALA A 17 5.51 4.66 -14.67
C ALA A 17 5.94 5.88 -13.82
N ALA A 18 5.00 6.69 -13.32
CA ALA A 18 5.31 7.93 -12.58
C ALA A 18 4.69 7.99 -11.16
N ALA A 19 3.97 6.95 -10.76
CA ALA A 19 3.20 6.90 -9.54
C ALA A 19 3.91 5.95 -8.55
N CYS A 20 4.85 6.49 -7.78
CA CYS A 20 5.80 5.72 -6.95
C CYS A 20 5.67 5.96 -5.44
N GLY A 21 4.66 6.71 -5.00
CA GLY A 21 4.28 6.79 -3.59
C GLY A 21 2.95 6.07 -3.39
N GLY A 22 2.60 5.67 -2.18
CA GLY A 22 1.22 5.23 -1.92
C GLY A 22 1.09 3.98 -1.06
N GLY A 23 0.08 4.06 -0.19
CA GLY A 23 -0.32 2.99 0.70
C GLY A 23 -0.78 1.74 -0.02
N ALA A 24 -0.97 0.69 0.78
CA ALA A 24 -1.49 -0.59 0.33
C ALA A 24 -2.90 -0.82 0.89
N PRO A 25 -3.92 -0.05 0.44
CA PRO A 25 -5.29 -0.24 0.91
C PRO A 25 -5.74 -1.68 0.64
N LEU A 26 -6.52 -2.22 1.57
CA LEU A 26 -7.10 -3.56 1.56
C LEU A 26 -8.11 -3.71 0.42
N MET A 27 -8.96 -2.70 0.20
CA MET A 27 -9.98 -2.65 -0.85
C MET A 27 -10.95 -3.85 -0.85
N HIS A 28 -11.23 -4.41 0.33
CA HIS A 28 -12.11 -5.57 0.46
C HIS A 28 -13.02 -5.46 1.70
N PRO A 29 -14.30 -5.87 1.59
CA PRO A 29 -15.21 -5.89 2.73
C PRO A 29 -14.83 -6.98 3.73
N ALA A 30 -15.29 -6.93 4.97
CA ALA A 30 -15.03 -7.97 5.99
C ALA A 30 -15.58 -9.36 5.61
N HIS A 31 -16.63 -9.42 4.80
CA HIS A 31 -17.18 -10.68 4.30
C HIS A 31 -16.22 -11.32 3.28
N PRO A 32 -15.94 -12.63 3.40
CA PRO A 32 -15.09 -13.33 2.45
C PRO A 32 -15.87 -13.61 1.16
N LEU A 33 -15.13 -13.83 0.08
CA LEU A 33 -15.67 -14.40 -1.14
C LEU A 33 -16.16 -15.84 -0.89
N PRO A 34 -17.31 -16.24 -1.48
CA PRO A 34 -17.70 -17.64 -1.58
C PRO A 34 -16.59 -18.49 -2.20
N GLU A 35 -16.57 -19.78 -1.85
CA GLU A 35 -15.58 -20.71 -2.38
C GLU A 35 -15.58 -20.74 -3.92
N GLY A 36 -14.40 -20.53 -4.51
CA GLY A 36 -14.21 -20.49 -5.95
C GLY A 36 -14.57 -19.17 -6.63
N GLU A 37 -15.25 -18.23 -5.95
CA GLU A 37 -15.47 -16.89 -6.48
C GLU A 37 -14.17 -16.09 -6.49
N VAL A 38 -14.00 -15.28 -7.54
CA VAL A 38 -12.83 -14.45 -7.76
C VAL A 38 -13.26 -13.00 -7.88
N THR A 39 -12.46 -12.10 -7.30
CA THR A 39 -12.52 -10.68 -7.63
C THR A 39 -11.21 -10.20 -8.20
N VAL A 40 -11.28 -9.27 -9.15
CA VAL A 40 -10.12 -8.54 -9.68
C VAL A 40 -10.49 -7.07 -9.75
N GLY A 41 -9.53 -6.19 -9.49
CA GLY A 41 -9.80 -4.76 -9.56
C GLY A 41 -8.58 -3.94 -9.91
N ALA A 42 -8.85 -2.71 -10.32
CA ALA A 42 -7.85 -1.71 -10.61
C ALA A 42 -8.33 -0.33 -10.14
N GLY A 43 -7.39 0.51 -9.75
CA GLY A 43 -7.66 1.77 -9.08
C GLY A 43 -6.40 2.56 -8.77
N PHE A 44 -6.47 3.35 -7.71
CA PHE A 44 -5.38 4.16 -7.21
C PHE A 44 -5.36 4.16 -5.68
N SER A 45 -4.18 4.40 -5.11
CA SER A 45 -3.98 4.70 -3.70
C SER A 45 -3.12 5.94 -3.57
N GLY A 46 -3.43 6.79 -2.61
CA GLY A 46 -2.63 7.94 -2.21
C GLY A 46 -2.13 7.75 -0.79
N ARG A 47 -1.06 8.44 -0.44
CA ARG A 47 -0.60 8.62 0.95
C ARG A 47 -0.19 10.07 1.14
N VAL A 48 -0.84 10.72 2.09
CA VAL A 48 -0.67 12.14 2.39
C VAL A 48 -0.26 12.28 3.85
N PRO A 49 0.97 12.74 4.15
CA PRO A 49 1.35 13.06 5.52
C PRO A 49 0.49 14.22 6.04
N VAL A 50 -0.04 14.06 7.24
CA VAL A 50 -0.90 15.04 7.92
C VAL A 50 -0.09 15.61 9.08
N ALA A 51 0.36 16.85 8.87
CA ALA A 51 1.41 17.58 9.59
C ALA A 51 2.80 17.35 8.99
N PRO A 52 3.60 18.41 8.83
CA PRO A 52 5.00 18.25 8.50
C PRO A 52 5.64 17.44 9.62
N SER A 53 6.28 16.34 9.26
CA SER A 53 7.35 15.78 10.06
C SER A 53 8.27 16.94 10.46
N ARG A 54 8.82 16.94 11.68
CA ARG A 54 9.68 18.05 12.19
C ARG A 54 11.00 18.19 11.42
N LEU A 55 11.09 17.58 10.25
CA LEU A 55 12.28 17.50 9.41
C LEU A 55 12.55 18.89 8.88
N SER A 56 13.79 19.35 9.10
CA SER A 56 14.29 20.48 8.35
C SER A 56 14.31 20.08 6.87
N PRO A 57 13.83 20.92 5.94
CA PRO A 57 13.95 20.65 4.49
C PRO A 57 15.40 20.40 4.04
N GLU A 58 16.36 20.85 4.85
CA GLU A 58 17.81 20.73 4.64
C GLU A 58 18.38 19.38 5.12
N ASP A 59 17.63 18.62 5.92
CA ASP A 59 18.08 17.32 6.43
C ASP A 59 17.81 16.21 5.41
N THR A 60 18.84 15.89 4.64
CA THR A 60 18.76 14.91 3.55
C THR A 60 18.55 13.49 4.08
N GLY A 61 19.06 13.18 5.27
CA GLY A 61 18.95 11.85 5.87
C GLY A 61 17.52 11.56 6.33
N ASP A 62 16.91 12.53 7.02
CA ASP A 62 15.52 12.45 7.46
C ASP A 62 14.54 12.35 6.27
N ARG A 63 14.80 13.08 5.18
CA ARG A 63 14.02 12.97 3.94
C ARG A 63 14.20 11.62 3.25
N ALA A 64 15.41 11.07 3.26
CA ALA A 64 15.70 9.76 2.69
C ALA A 64 14.96 8.65 3.45
N ILE A 65 14.93 8.68 4.79
CA ILE A 65 14.17 7.68 5.55
C ILE A 65 12.65 7.89 5.40
N GLU A 66 12.15 9.13 5.30
CA GLU A 66 10.73 9.38 5.00
C GLU A 66 10.32 8.82 3.62
N GLU A 67 11.13 9.09 2.59
CA GLU A 67 10.89 8.59 1.24
C GLU A 67 11.04 7.05 1.17
N GLY A 68 11.99 6.49 1.92
CA GLY A 68 12.25 5.07 2.04
C GLY A 68 11.17 4.28 2.80
N ALA A 69 10.58 4.88 3.84
CA ALA A 69 9.64 4.21 4.72
C ALA A 69 8.18 4.61 4.45
N VAL A 70 7.90 5.91 4.47
CA VAL A 70 6.52 6.40 4.39
C VAL A 70 6.11 6.60 2.94
N ALA A 71 7.01 6.93 2.01
CA ALA A 71 6.72 6.98 0.58
C ALA A 71 5.46 7.82 0.21
N PRO A 72 5.39 9.11 0.58
CA PRO A 72 4.26 9.96 0.21
C PRO A 72 4.03 9.97 -1.31
N GLY A 73 2.77 10.06 -1.73
CA GLY A 73 2.43 10.18 -3.15
C GLY A 73 1.23 9.34 -3.59
N LEU A 74 1.04 9.24 -4.89
CA LEU A 74 -0.03 8.47 -5.55
C LEU A 74 0.56 7.27 -6.28
N ALA A 75 -0.13 6.13 -6.22
CA ALA A 75 0.21 4.86 -6.86
C ALA A 75 -1.00 4.29 -7.60
N PRO A 76 -0.77 3.51 -8.68
CA PRO A 76 -1.81 2.61 -9.18
C PRO A 76 -2.11 1.56 -8.11
N TRP A 77 -3.32 1.03 -8.10
CA TRP A 77 -3.68 -0.14 -7.31
C TRP A 77 -4.24 -1.21 -8.25
N VAL A 78 -3.75 -2.44 -8.15
CA VAL A 78 -4.31 -3.59 -8.85
C VAL A 78 -4.35 -4.75 -7.88
N GLY A 79 -5.48 -5.44 -7.79
CA GLY A 79 -5.66 -6.54 -6.85
C GLY A 79 -6.47 -7.68 -7.42
N GLY A 80 -6.26 -8.86 -6.87
CA GLY A 80 -7.03 -10.06 -7.16
C GLY A 80 -7.23 -10.88 -5.88
N ARG A 81 -8.42 -11.43 -5.69
CA ARG A 81 -8.77 -12.22 -4.50
C ARG A 81 -9.60 -13.43 -4.88
N VAL A 82 -9.48 -14.51 -4.11
CA VAL A 82 -10.19 -15.78 -4.34
C VAL A 82 -10.73 -16.33 -3.04
N GLY A 83 -11.99 -16.76 -3.05
CA GLY A 83 -12.59 -17.48 -1.94
C GLY A 83 -12.07 -18.91 -1.87
N ILE A 84 -11.53 -19.29 -0.73
CA ILE A 84 -10.89 -20.60 -0.50
C ILE A 84 -11.88 -21.61 0.10
N GLY A 85 -12.96 -21.13 0.72
CA GLY A 85 -13.94 -21.95 1.45
C GLY A 85 -13.76 -21.85 2.97
N ALA A 86 -14.75 -22.32 3.72
CA ALA A 86 -14.78 -22.21 5.19
C ALA A 86 -14.47 -20.79 5.71
N ASN A 87 -15.01 -19.77 5.03
CA ASN A 87 -14.79 -18.34 5.30
C ASN A 87 -13.32 -17.88 5.20
N TRP A 88 -12.48 -18.61 4.47
CA TRP A 88 -11.13 -18.19 4.11
C TRP A 88 -11.10 -17.54 2.73
N GLU A 89 -10.21 -16.56 2.60
CA GLU A 89 -9.97 -15.86 1.35
C GLU A 89 -8.49 -15.52 1.23
N GLY A 90 -7.94 -15.65 0.02
CA GLY A 90 -6.57 -15.25 -0.31
C GLY A 90 -6.57 -14.08 -1.29
N GLY A 91 -5.56 -13.23 -1.21
CA GLY A 91 -5.41 -12.04 -2.02
C GLY A 91 -3.99 -11.77 -2.47
N VAL A 92 -3.87 -11.09 -3.61
CA VAL A 92 -2.65 -10.47 -4.09
C VAL A 92 -2.95 -9.03 -4.52
N THR A 93 -2.04 -8.11 -4.24
CA THR A 93 -2.19 -6.69 -4.57
C THR A 93 -0.86 -6.10 -5.02
N TYR A 94 -0.90 -5.19 -5.96
CA TYR A 94 0.24 -4.41 -6.42
C TYR A 94 -0.10 -2.92 -6.36
N THR A 95 0.79 -2.12 -5.77
CA THR A 95 0.62 -0.67 -5.59
C THR A 95 1.74 0.17 -6.16
N GLY A 96 2.29 -0.21 -7.33
CA GLY A 96 3.43 0.49 -7.93
C GLY A 96 4.75 0.17 -7.22
N ARG A 97 4.87 0.55 -5.95
CA ARG A 97 6.04 0.29 -5.10
C ARG A 97 5.98 -1.04 -4.35
N SER A 98 4.80 -1.54 -4.02
CA SER A 98 4.67 -2.76 -3.22
C SER A 98 3.92 -3.87 -3.95
N ALA A 99 4.33 -5.11 -3.71
CA ALA A 99 3.55 -6.30 -4.02
C ALA A 99 3.21 -7.00 -2.70
N ARG A 100 1.92 -7.26 -2.46
CA ARG A 100 1.39 -7.84 -1.23
C ARG A 100 0.67 -9.13 -1.56
N ALA A 101 0.88 -10.15 -0.73
CA ALA A 101 0.05 -11.34 -0.67
C ALA A 101 -0.58 -11.43 0.73
N ASP A 102 -1.84 -11.81 0.81
CA ASP A 102 -2.55 -11.88 2.08
C ASP A 102 -3.52 -13.05 2.15
N ILE A 103 -3.78 -13.50 3.37
CA ILE A 103 -4.82 -14.47 3.70
C ILE A 103 -5.65 -13.94 4.86
N ARG A 104 -6.94 -14.25 4.86
CA ARG A 104 -7.83 -13.88 5.96
C ARG A 104 -8.90 -14.92 6.24
N HIS A 105 -9.34 -14.94 7.48
CA HIS A 105 -10.50 -15.67 7.93
C HIS A 105 -11.60 -14.69 8.38
N ALA A 106 -12.86 -15.06 8.18
CA ALA A 106 -13.98 -14.27 8.64
C ALA A 106 -14.95 -15.09 9.51
N PHE A 107 -15.36 -14.49 10.62
CA PHE A 107 -16.46 -14.93 11.46
C PHE A 107 -17.72 -14.19 11.02
N VAL A 108 -18.60 -14.88 10.30
CA VAL A 108 -19.80 -14.31 9.68
C VAL A 108 -21.02 -14.58 10.56
N ALA A 109 -21.82 -13.54 10.80
CA ALA A 109 -23.10 -13.57 11.49
C ALA A 109 -24.10 -12.74 10.66
N ASP A 110 -24.84 -13.41 9.78
CA ASP A 110 -25.80 -12.80 8.86
C ASP A 110 -25.22 -11.67 7.98
N ASP A 111 -25.61 -10.43 8.26
CA ASP A 111 -25.19 -9.21 7.57
C ASP A 111 -23.90 -8.60 8.14
N LEU A 112 -23.39 -9.15 9.25
CA LEU A 112 -22.17 -8.73 9.93
C LEU A 112 -21.05 -9.77 9.76
N ALA A 113 -19.81 -9.29 9.69
CA ALA A 113 -18.63 -10.13 9.72
C ALA A 113 -17.49 -9.47 10.51
N LEU A 114 -16.73 -10.29 11.23
CA LEU A 114 -15.42 -9.94 11.77
C LEU A 114 -14.35 -10.70 10.98
N SER A 115 -13.40 -10.01 10.38
CA SER A 115 -12.32 -10.61 9.61
C SER A 115 -10.95 -10.29 10.18
N LEU A 116 -10.13 -11.33 10.32
CA LEU A 116 -8.72 -11.24 10.73
C LEU A 116 -7.86 -11.68 9.54
N GLY A 117 -6.92 -10.82 9.15
CA GLY A 117 -5.99 -11.08 8.06
C GLY A 117 -4.53 -11.09 8.48
N LEU A 118 -3.71 -11.63 7.60
CA LEU A 118 -2.25 -11.53 7.64
C LEU A 118 -1.75 -11.28 6.21
N GLY A 119 -1.04 -10.18 6.03
CA GLY A 119 -0.38 -9.81 4.78
C GLY A 119 1.13 -9.88 4.92
N VAL A 120 1.80 -10.22 3.81
CA VAL A 120 3.24 -10.05 3.61
C VAL A 120 3.46 -9.23 2.35
N SER A 121 4.46 -8.34 2.38
CA SER A 121 4.75 -7.43 1.27
C SER A 121 6.22 -7.45 0.90
N GLY A 122 6.50 -7.29 -0.39
CA GLY A 122 7.80 -6.89 -0.91
C GLY A 122 7.74 -5.45 -1.40
N LEU A 123 8.69 -4.63 -0.97
CA LEU A 123 8.88 -3.27 -1.45
C LEU A 123 9.89 -3.29 -2.59
N LEU A 124 9.43 -2.94 -3.78
CA LEU A 124 10.27 -2.81 -4.95
C LEU A 124 11.21 -1.62 -4.77
N PRO A 125 12.51 -1.77 -5.12
CA PRO A 125 13.46 -0.68 -5.00
C PRO A 125 13.02 0.56 -5.78
N LYS A 126 12.68 1.64 -5.06
CA LYS A 126 12.35 2.94 -5.66
C LYS A 126 13.62 3.76 -5.75
N ARG A 127 13.91 4.30 -6.94
CA ARG A 127 14.95 5.32 -7.14
C ARG A 127 14.33 6.70 -6.97
N ASP A 128 14.94 7.50 -6.11
CA ASP A 128 14.68 8.93 -5.99
C ASP A 128 15.92 9.68 -6.47
N ASP A 129 15.80 10.41 -7.58
CA ASP A 129 16.94 11.09 -8.20
C ASP A 129 17.39 12.33 -7.42
N ASP A 130 16.47 12.99 -6.72
CA ASP A 130 16.76 14.18 -5.92
C ASP A 130 17.53 13.80 -4.65
N LEU A 131 17.17 12.66 -4.04
CA LEU A 131 17.84 12.11 -2.86
C LEU A 131 18.97 11.13 -3.20
N ARG A 132 19.16 10.83 -4.50
CA ARG A 132 20.01 9.76 -5.04
C ARG A 132 19.90 8.45 -4.26
N LEU A 133 18.66 8.12 -3.88
CA LEU A 133 18.35 7.05 -2.96
C LEU A 133 17.71 5.89 -3.70
N ARG A 134 18.08 4.66 -3.35
CA ARG A 134 17.41 3.45 -3.81
C ARG A 134 17.10 2.52 -2.65
N VAL A 135 15.84 2.47 -2.23
CA VAL A 135 15.39 1.66 -1.08
C VAL A 135 14.30 0.69 -1.49
N GLY A 136 14.46 -0.57 -1.08
CA GLY A 136 13.45 -1.63 -1.12
C GLY A 136 13.33 -2.29 0.25
N GLY A 137 12.70 -3.45 0.30
CA GLY A 137 12.47 -4.13 1.57
C GLY A 137 11.38 -5.20 1.54
N PHE A 138 10.99 -5.64 2.72
CA PHE A 138 9.88 -6.57 2.92
C PHE A 138 9.16 -6.25 4.22
N GLY A 139 7.90 -6.61 4.31
CA GLY A 139 7.10 -6.34 5.48
C GLY A 139 5.92 -7.28 5.67
N PHE A 140 5.14 -6.98 6.70
CA PHE A 140 3.92 -7.68 7.03
C PHE A 140 2.89 -6.71 7.62
N ASP A 141 1.62 -7.09 7.56
CA ASP A 141 0.54 -6.34 8.18
C ASP A 141 -0.60 -7.23 8.67
N VAL A 142 -1.30 -6.78 9.70
CA VAL A 142 -2.37 -7.51 10.36
C VAL A 142 -3.60 -6.59 10.45
N PRO A 143 -4.58 -6.76 9.53
CA PRO A 143 -5.87 -6.10 9.64
C PRO A 143 -6.85 -6.93 10.48
N LEU A 144 -7.61 -6.24 11.33
CA LEU A 144 -8.79 -6.79 12.00
C LEU A 144 -9.97 -5.87 11.66
N ILE A 145 -10.87 -6.31 10.79
CA ILE A 145 -11.96 -5.48 10.27
C ILE A 145 -13.32 -6.06 10.65
N VAL A 146 -14.21 -5.20 11.12
CA VAL A 146 -15.64 -5.48 11.19
C VAL A 146 -16.30 -4.90 9.96
N GLY A 147 -17.33 -5.58 9.45
CA GLY A 147 -18.04 -5.08 8.29
C GLY A 147 -19.49 -5.51 8.26
N TRP A 148 -20.27 -4.69 7.59
CA TRP A 148 -21.67 -4.90 7.29
C TRP A 148 -21.86 -5.10 5.78
N ARG A 149 -22.84 -5.90 5.38
CA ARG A 149 -23.22 -6.13 3.98
C ARG A 149 -24.73 -6.18 3.85
N SER A 150 -25.28 -5.42 2.92
CA SER A 150 -26.72 -5.48 2.60
C SER A 150 -27.14 -6.85 2.06
N ASP A 151 -28.38 -7.26 2.29
CA ASP A 151 -28.94 -8.54 1.82
C ASP A 151 -28.73 -8.83 0.32
N ALA A 152 -28.82 -7.78 -0.51
CA ALA A 152 -28.67 -7.88 -1.96
C ALA A 152 -27.21 -7.72 -2.45
N ASP A 153 -26.23 -7.70 -1.53
CA ASP A 153 -24.81 -7.47 -1.80
C ASP A 153 -24.52 -6.17 -2.59
N LEU A 154 -25.41 -5.18 -2.49
CA LEU A 154 -25.28 -3.90 -3.19
C LEU A 154 -24.32 -2.97 -2.48
N TYR A 155 -24.36 -3.00 -1.15
CA TYR A 155 -23.59 -2.14 -0.27
C TYR A 155 -22.81 -2.98 0.73
N SER A 156 -21.57 -2.59 0.98
CA SER A 156 -20.82 -3.06 2.13
C SER A 156 -20.03 -1.91 2.74
N LEU A 157 -19.92 -1.93 4.06
CA LEU A 157 -19.13 -1.00 4.86
C LEU A 157 -18.19 -1.82 5.73
N TRP A 158 -16.97 -1.35 5.94
CA TRP A 158 -16.05 -1.95 6.89
C TRP A 158 -15.21 -0.89 7.61
N LEU A 159 -14.79 -1.25 8.80
CA LEU A 159 -13.82 -0.48 9.57
C LEU A 159 -13.01 -1.40 10.48
N GLY A 160 -11.84 -0.97 10.88
CA GLY A 160 -11.10 -1.65 11.94
C GLY A 160 -9.64 -1.25 12.03
N PRO A 161 -8.93 -1.72 13.06
CA PRO A 161 -7.51 -1.48 13.19
C PRO A 161 -6.69 -2.25 12.15
N ARG A 162 -5.56 -1.66 11.78
CA ARG A 162 -4.51 -2.28 10.96
C ARG A 162 -3.15 -1.79 11.44
N GLY A 163 -2.18 -2.69 11.47
CA GLY A 163 -0.80 -2.33 11.76
C GLY A 163 0.16 -3.31 11.13
N GLY A 164 1.42 -2.92 11.04
CA GLY A 164 2.43 -3.69 10.34
C GLY A 164 3.83 -3.17 10.58
N GLY A 165 4.78 -3.84 9.94
CA GLY A 165 6.19 -3.47 9.98
C GLY A 165 6.91 -3.90 8.71
N GLU A 166 7.96 -3.16 8.39
CA GLU A 166 8.78 -3.32 7.21
C GLU A 166 10.26 -3.23 7.62
N TYR A 167 11.08 -4.08 7.02
CA TYR A 167 12.52 -3.95 7.03
C TYR A 167 12.95 -3.34 5.70
N LEU A 168 13.77 -2.30 5.78
CA LEU A 168 14.20 -1.48 4.65
C LEU A 168 15.69 -1.68 4.41
N ASN A 169 16.06 -1.83 3.15
CA ASN A 169 17.45 -1.88 2.74
C ASN A 169 17.65 -1.21 1.38
N GLY A 170 18.84 -0.68 1.16
CA GLY A 170 19.08 0.12 -0.03
C GLY A 170 20.49 0.70 -0.08
N GLN A 171 20.64 1.64 -0.99
CA GLN A 171 21.89 2.38 -1.17
C GLN A 171 21.58 3.86 -1.46
N GLN A 172 22.46 4.74 -1.03
CA GLN A 172 22.43 6.16 -1.38
C GLN A 172 23.74 6.55 -2.09
N GLU A 173 23.66 7.31 -3.17
CA GLU A 173 24.84 7.88 -3.82
C GLU A 173 25.24 9.18 -3.10
N VAL A 174 26.33 9.14 -2.34
CA VAL A 174 26.86 10.28 -1.59
C VAL A 174 28.01 10.92 -2.37
N GLY A 175 27.94 12.24 -2.58
CA GLY A 175 29.01 12.99 -3.26
C GLY A 175 30.28 13.02 -2.41
N VAL A 176 31.41 12.61 -2.99
CA VAL A 176 32.70 12.52 -2.27
C VAL A 176 33.68 13.63 -2.61
N ASP A 177 33.40 14.42 -3.64
CA ASP A 177 34.26 15.52 -4.08
C ASP A 177 33.43 16.78 -4.36
N PRO A 178 33.59 17.86 -3.60
CA PRO A 178 32.90 19.14 -3.84
C PRO A 178 33.26 19.79 -5.19
N LEU A 179 34.38 19.40 -5.79
CA LEU A 179 34.87 19.93 -7.06
C LEU A 179 34.50 19.07 -8.27
N ASP A 180 33.99 17.85 -8.03
CA ASP A 180 33.52 16.91 -9.05
C ASP A 180 32.13 16.36 -8.66
N PRO A 181 31.03 17.06 -9.01
CA PRO A 181 29.68 16.72 -8.59
C PRO A 181 29.16 15.39 -9.14
N ASP A 182 29.87 14.82 -10.12
CA ASP A 182 29.57 13.53 -10.75
C ASP A 182 30.30 12.36 -10.06
N ARG A 183 31.14 12.64 -9.05
CA ARG A 183 31.85 11.61 -8.29
C ARG A 183 31.12 11.26 -7.00
N PHE A 184 30.58 10.06 -6.95
CA PHE A 184 29.83 9.54 -5.80
C PHE A 184 30.35 8.17 -5.34
N VAL A 185 30.06 7.84 -4.08
CA VAL A 185 30.18 6.49 -3.51
C VAL A 185 28.80 6.01 -3.10
N LEU A 186 28.64 4.68 -3.04
CA LEU A 186 27.41 4.06 -2.56
C LEU A 186 27.56 3.79 -1.07
N ASP A 187 26.72 4.43 -0.27
CA ASP A 187 26.56 4.11 1.14
C ASP A 187 25.34 3.22 1.33
N ASP A 188 25.49 2.20 2.17
CA ASP A 188 24.40 1.30 2.49
C ASP A 188 23.37 2.01 3.36
N VAL A 189 22.10 1.80 3.02
CA VAL A 189 20.95 2.28 3.79
C VAL A 189 20.27 1.07 4.39
N SER A 190 20.05 1.09 5.70
CA SER A 190 19.30 0.06 6.39
C SER A 190 18.36 0.69 7.40
N GLY A 191 17.16 0.14 7.53
CA GLY A 191 16.18 0.70 8.43
C GLY A 191 15.01 -0.21 8.71
N TRP A 192 14.13 0.30 9.55
CA TRP A 192 12.86 -0.32 9.89
C TRP A 192 11.77 0.73 9.79
N HIS A 193 10.56 0.26 9.53
CA HIS A 193 9.35 1.05 9.54
C HIS A 193 8.26 0.24 10.23
N ALA A 194 7.53 0.87 11.14
CA ALA A 194 6.36 0.31 11.80
C ALA A 194 5.22 1.31 11.67
N TYR A 195 4.00 0.79 11.57
CA TYR A 195 2.82 1.64 11.52
C TYR A 195 1.63 1.00 12.24
N ALA A 196 0.77 1.85 12.78
CA ALA A 196 -0.47 1.43 13.43
C ALA A 196 -1.56 2.47 13.21
N GLY A 197 -2.75 2.01 12.85
CA GLY A 197 -3.83 2.88 12.44
C GLY A 197 -5.17 2.17 12.32
N GLY A 198 -6.06 2.80 11.57
CA GLY A 198 -7.37 2.26 11.25
C GLY A 198 -7.71 2.44 9.79
N VAL A 199 -8.59 1.59 9.30
CA VAL A 199 -9.15 1.64 7.96
C VAL A 199 -10.66 1.85 8.05
N PHE A 200 -11.20 2.61 7.11
CA PHE A 200 -12.63 2.67 6.81
C PHE A 200 -12.81 2.52 5.32
N GLY A 201 -13.73 1.65 4.90
CA GLY A 201 -14.03 1.50 3.48
C GLY A 201 -15.48 1.19 3.20
N MET A 202 -15.83 1.41 1.94
CA MET A 202 -17.15 1.12 1.40
C MET A 202 -17.06 0.53 0.01
N ARG A 203 -18.03 -0.33 -0.29
CA ARG A 203 -18.23 -0.91 -1.60
C ARG A 203 -19.68 -0.69 -2.02
N ILE A 204 -19.87 -0.20 -3.24
CA ILE A 204 -21.19 0.01 -3.84
C ILE A 204 -21.17 -0.59 -5.23
N GLY A 205 -22.13 -1.43 -5.54
CA GLY A 205 -22.19 -2.04 -6.87
C GLY A 205 -23.43 -2.88 -7.11
N PHE A 206 -23.46 -3.51 -8.28
CA PHE A 206 -24.53 -4.41 -8.67
C PHE A 206 -23.96 -5.61 -9.40
N ARG A 207 -24.33 -6.81 -8.94
CA ARG A 207 -23.92 -8.12 -9.48
C ARG A 207 -22.41 -8.33 -9.50
N TYR A 208 -21.77 -7.91 -10.59
CA TYR A 208 -20.40 -8.26 -10.92
C TYR A 208 -19.47 -7.05 -10.90
N VAL A 209 -19.98 -5.82 -10.78
CA VAL A 209 -19.16 -4.61 -10.85
C VAL A 209 -19.42 -3.75 -9.63
N PHE A 210 -18.34 -3.34 -8.98
CA PHE A 210 -18.36 -2.59 -7.73
C PHE A 210 -17.37 -1.43 -7.79
N ALA A 211 -17.81 -0.26 -7.33
CA ALA A 211 -16.94 0.81 -6.92
C ALA A 211 -16.55 0.59 -5.45
N VAL A 212 -15.26 0.71 -5.17
CA VAL A 212 -14.68 0.58 -3.84
C VAL A 212 -13.97 1.88 -3.49
N LEU A 213 -14.20 2.36 -2.27
CA LEU A 213 -13.49 3.50 -1.69
C LEU A 213 -12.97 3.07 -0.32
N GLU A 214 -11.75 3.45 0.00
CA GLU A 214 -11.12 3.17 1.29
C GLU A 214 -10.29 4.37 1.73
N VAL A 215 -10.25 4.61 3.03
CA VAL A 215 -9.39 5.61 3.67
C VAL A 215 -8.75 4.95 4.89
N ASP A 216 -7.43 4.85 4.87
CA ASP A 216 -6.64 4.47 6.04
C ASP A 216 -6.07 5.72 6.71
N GLY A 217 -5.90 5.68 8.03
CA GLY A 217 -5.19 6.69 8.79
C GLY A 217 -4.26 6.00 9.79
N ALA A 218 -2.96 6.27 9.71
CA ALA A 218 -1.97 5.57 10.51
C ALA A 218 -0.87 6.49 11.03
N MET A 219 -0.38 6.17 12.23
CA MET A 219 0.88 6.69 12.74
C MET A 219 2.01 5.80 12.23
N HIS A 220 3.04 6.42 11.67
CA HIS A 220 4.24 5.78 11.14
C HIS A 220 5.43 6.12 12.01
N TRP A 221 6.29 5.14 12.26
CA TRP A 221 7.59 5.28 12.92
C TRP A 221 8.62 4.58 12.06
N ALA A 222 9.66 5.28 11.67
CA ALA A 222 10.77 4.68 10.95
C ALA A 222 12.10 5.17 11.50
N GLY A 223 13.11 4.31 11.41
CA GLY A 223 14.46 4.64 11.83
C GLY A 223 15.47 3.75 11.16
N GLY A 224 16.70 4.19 11.12
CA GLY A 224 17.76 3.47 10.43
C GLY A 224 19.06 4.24 10.41
N SER A 225 19.97 3.77 9.56
CA SER A 225 21.25 4.39 9.33
C SER A 225 21.44 4.70 7.85
N ILE A 226 22.08 5.82 7.58
CA ILE A 226 22.55 6.23 6.27
C ILE A 226 24.05 6.52 6.43
N GLY A 227 24.90 5.65 5.91
CA GLY A 227 26.33 5.69 6.26
C GLY A 227 26.52 5.56 7.78
N ASP A 228 27.14 6.58 8.39
CA ASP A 228 27.39 6.65 9.84
C ASP A 228 26.34 7.48 10.62
N GLU A 229 25.30 8.01 9.94
CA GLU A 229 24.28 8.86 10.55
C GLU A 229 23.02 8.08 10.91
N ASP A 230 22.58 8.20 12.18
CA ASP A 230 21.31 7.66 12.66
C ASP A 230 20.17 8.63 12.33
N VAL A 231 19.14 8.14 11.64
CA VAL A 231 17.98 8.93 11.20
C VAL A 231 16.68 8.33 11.72
N SER A 232 15.69 9.17 12.01
CA SER A 232 14.38 8.69 12.44
C SER A 232 13.25 9.66 12.11
N VAL A 233 12.12 9.12 11.68
CA VAL A 233 10.93 9.89 11.35
C VAL A 233 9.70 9.31 12.03
N SER A 234 8.80 10.19 12.42
CA SER A 234 7.52 9.84 13.04
C SER A 234 6.46 10.78 12.51
N GLN A 235 5.44 10.24 11.84
CA GLN A 235 4.40 11.05 11.21
C GLN A 235 3.06 10.33 11.10
N PHE A 236 1.99 11.12 11.15
CA PHE A 236 0.65 10.64 10.85
C PHE A 236 0.38 10.81 9.35
N ALA A 237 -0.22 9.83 8.71
CA ALA A 237 -0.60 9.91 7.30
C ALA A 237 -2.03 9.41 7.08
N ILE A 238 -2.66 9.95 6.03
CA ILE A 238 -3.95 9.49 5.51
C ILE A 238 -3.73 8.87 4.14
N GLU A 239 -4.34 7.72 3.91
CA GLU A 239 -4.20 6.95 2.68
C GLU A 239 -5.56 6.77 2.01
N PRO A 240 -6.01 7.72 1.17
CA PRO A 240 -7.22 7.51 0.38
C PRO A 240 -6.95 6.55 -0.77
N GLY A 241 -7.90 5.70 -1.10
CA GLY A 241 -7.86 4.90 -2.31
C GLY A 241 -9.24 4.65 -2.90
N GLY A 242 -9.25 4.37 -4.20
CA GLY A 242 -10.47 4.01 -4.92
C GLY A 242 -10.19 3.02 -6.02
N ALA A 243 -11.10 2.08 -6.25
CA ALA A 243 -10.97 1.05 -7.26
C ALA A 243 -12.32 0.67 -7.89
N ILE A 244 -12.24 0.12 -9.10
CA ILE A 244 -13.32 -0.67 -9.70
C ILE A 244 -12.95 -2.13 -9.57
N VAL A 245 -13.86 -2.93 -9.00
CA VAL A 245 -13.69 -4.35 -8.76
C VAL A 245 -14.75 -5.13 -9.53
N VAL A 246 -14.32 -6.18 -10.21
CA VAL A 246 -15.17 -7.14 -10.93
C VAL A 246 -15.17 -8.47 -10.19
N LYS A 247 -16.33 -9.09 -10.05
CA LYS A 247 -16.56 -10.40 -9.40
C LYS A 247 -17.03 -11.43 -10.43
N PHE A 248 -16.53 -12.66 -10.38
CA PHE A 248 -16.96 -13.76 -11.26
C PHE A 248 -16.73 -15.13 -10.63
#